data_AF-A0A2V9QI56-F1
#
_entry.id   AF-A0A2V9QI56-F1
#
_cell.length_a   1.000
_cell.length_b   1.000
_cell.length_c   1.000
_cell.angle_alpha   90.00
_cell.angle_beta   90.00
_cell.angle_gamma   90.00
#
_symmetry.space_group_name_H-M   'P 1'
#
loop_
_entity.id
_entity.type
_entity.pdbx_description
1 polymer ?
#
loop_
_entity_poly.entity_id
_entity_poly.type
_entity_poly.pdbx_seq_one_letter_code
_entity_poly.pdbx_strand_id
1 'polypeptide(L)'
;MGTALITGLIYFEVPEFWQSFAAIAFAVVLLEISQKLPYYVFIWHAHILSALAIAVAVTTDLGSTHVWHSIPLHALTAVPVGAGLYLIAKRTKAPDTEGVNVGRAAYTWAGSGLMAWILFEATPAPWIGVSWIVFAIALAFVMRRIQYNPLAWQANALSAAAVVRAFTFNYTLQEKSWAGFSLRLITVSLVAAGIYFLSRKAVARDAESARVITYLHTFSATALLSLLAWYEAPSGWLVAVWAIFALVL
;
A
#
# COMPACT_ATOMS: atom_id res chain seq x y z
N MET A 1 13.43 -28.41 15.76
CA MET A 1 14.18 -27.82 16.90
C MET A 1 15.07 -26.65 16.49
N GLY A 2 15.89 -26.76 15.43
CA GLY A 2 16.78 -25.66 15.00
C GLY A 2 16.07 -24.33 14.70
N THR A 3 14.93 -24.34 13.99
CA THR A 3 14.17 -23.12 13.69
C THR A 3 13.73 -22.39 14.96
N ALA A 4 13.14 -23.10 15.92
CA ALA A 4 12.66 -22.49 17.16
C ALA A 4 13.79 -21.87 17.99
N LEU A 5 14.98 -22.48 17.98
CA LEU A 5 16.16 -21.95 18.67
C LEU A 5 16.64 -20.66 18.01
N ILE A 6 16.75 -20.61 16.68
CA ILE A 6 17.13 -19.39 15.96
C ILE A 6 16.08 -18.30 16.15
N THR A 7 14.79 -18.64 16.08
CA THR A 7 13.72 -17.69 16.39
C THR A 7 13.88 -17.14 17.81
N GLY A 8 14.10 -18.00 18.81
CA GLY A 8 14.37 -17.56 20.18
C GLY A 8 15.55 -16.60 20.27
N LEU A 9 16.67 -16.90 19.62
CA LEU A 9 17.83 -16.00 19.57
C LEU A 9 17.49 -14.64 18.95
N ILE A 10 16.66 -14.61 17.90
CA ILE A 10 16.20 -13.34 17.32
C ILE A 10 15.44 -12.52 18.39
N TYR A 11 14.56 -13.12 19.17
CA TYR A 11 13.78 -12.39 20.17
C TYR A 11 14.56 -11.93 21.39
N PHE A 12 15.54 -12.71 21.82
CA PHE A 12 16.28 -12.42 23.05
C PHE A 12 17.57 -11.63 22.83
N GLU A 13 18.21 -11.76 21.67
CA GLU A 13 19.53 -11.16 21.41
C GLU A 13 19.50 -10.00 20.41
N VAL A 14 18.55 -10.00 19.45
CA VAL A 14 18.46 -8.92 18.46
C VAL A 14 17.73 -7.72 19.07
N PRO A 15 18.25 -6.49 18.94
CA PRO A 15 17.57 -5.30 19.43
C PRO A 15 16.17 -5.17 18.83
N GLU A 16 15.22 -4.71 19.62
CA GLU A 16 13.77 -4.74 19.32
C GLU A 16 13.42 -4.26 17.90
N PHE A 17 13.93 -3.10 17.49
CA PHE A 17 13.68 -2.53 16.16
C PHE A 17 14.19 -3.38 14.98
N TRP A 18 15.18 -4.25 15.22
CA TRP A 18 15.77 -5.13 14.21
C TRP A 18 15.19 -6.55 14.22
N GLN A 19 14.33 -6.89 15.19
CA GLN A 19 13.75 -8.24 15.31
C GLN A 19 12.88 -8.59 14.11
N SER A 20 12.04 -7.66 13.65
CA SER A 20 11.18 -7.86 12.47
C SER A 20 12.00 -8.10 11.19
N PHE A 21 13.09 -7.34 11.01
CA PHE A 21 14.04 -7.53 9.92
C PHE A 21 14.75 -8.89 9.98
N ALA A 22 15.25 -9.27 11.16
CA ALA A 22 15.91 -10.56 11.35
C ALA A 22 14.94 -11.72 11.10
N ALA A 23 13.69 -11.62 11.58
CA ALA A 23 12.66 -12.63 11.38
C ALA A 23 12.28 -12.82 9.90
N ILE A 24 12.08 -11.73 9.13
CA ILE A 24 11.78 -11.86 7.70
C ILE A 24 12.97 -12.37 6.90
N ALA A 25 14.20 -11.94 7.23
CA ALA A 25 15.40 -12.44 6.58
C ALA A 25 15.56 -13.95 6.81
N PHE A 26 15.29 -14.41 8.02
CA PHE A 26 15.30 -15.83 8.35
C PHE A 26 14.20 -16.60 7.61
N ALA A 27 12.99 -16.05 7.50
CA ALA A 27 11.91 -16.63 6.71
C ALA A 27 12.30 -16.82 5.23
N VAL A 28 12.96 -15.81 4.63
CA VAL A 28 13.47 -15.89 3.25
C VAL A 28 14.53 -16.99 3.11
N VAL A 29 15.46 -17.09 4.06
CA VAL A 29 16.50 -18.13 4.05
C VAL A 29 15.88 -19.52 4.14
N LEU A 30 14.90 -19.74 5.01
CA LEU A 30 14.20 -21.02 5.12
C LEU A 30 13.47 -21.39 3.83
N LEU A 31 12.86 -20.41 3.16
CA LEU A 31 12.24 -20.64 1.86
C LEU A 31 13.27 -21.07 0.82
N GLU A 32 14.41 -20.37 0.70
CA GLU A 32 15.47 -20.74 -0.26
C GLU A 32 16.07 -22.12 0.04
N ILE A 33 16.21 -22.50 1.31
CA ILE A 33 16.64 -23.83 1.72
C ILE A 33 15.58 -24.88 1.33
N SER A 34 14.29 -24.58 1.53
CA SER A 34 13.20 -25.49 1.16
C SER A 34 13.10 -25.77 -0.34
N GLN A 35 13.64 -24.88 -1.18
CA GLN A 35 13.74 -25.10 -2.62
C GLN A 35 14.87 -26.07 -2.98
N LYS A 36 15.90 -26.18 -2.14
CA LYS A 36 17.05 -27.06 -2.34
C LYS A 36 16.89 -28.43 -1.67
N LEU A 37 16.15 -28.48 -0.57
CA LEU A 37 15.90 -29.68 0.22
C LEU A 37 14.39 -29.95 0.26
N PRO A 38 13.92 -31.14 -0.17
CA PRO A 38 12.49 -31.46 -0.30
C PRO A 38 11.79 -31.71 1.05
N TYR A 39 12.03 -30.89 2.05
CA TYR A 39 11.39 -30.95 3.36
C TYR A 39 10.31 -29.87 3.48
N TYR A 40 9.05 -30.30 3.40
CA TYR A 40 7.87 -29.45 3.44
C TYR A 40 7.74 -28.61 4.74
N VAL A 41 8.34 -29.07 5.84
CA VAL A 41 8.31 -28.40 7.14
C VAL A 41 8.96 -27.01 7.11
N PHE A 42 9.96 -26.78 6.25
CA PHE A 42 10.63 -25.47 6.16
C PHE A 42 9.72 -24.38 5.58
N ILE A 43 8.80 -24.74 4.69
CA ILE A 43 7.82 -23.83 4.11
C ILE A 43 6.85 -23.34 5.20
N TRP A 44 6.35 -24.25 6.04
CA TRP A 44 5.52 -23.90 7.19
C TRP A 44 6.21 -22.96 8.17
N HIS A 45 7.48 -23.25 8.49
CA HIS A 45 8.28 -22.36 9.33
C HIS A 45 8.45 -20.97 8.72
N ALA A 46 8.68 -20.88 7.40
CA ALA A 46 8.78 -19.60 6.71
C ALA A 46 7.46 -18.80 6.76
N HIS A 47 6.30 -19.45 6.63
CA HIS A 47 4.99 -18.79 6.78
C HIS A 47 4.79 -18.23 8.19
N ILE A 48 5.04 -19.04 9.21
CA ILE A 48 4.90 -18.62 10.63
C ILE A 48 5.85 -17.45 10.92
N LEU A 49 7.11 -17.53 10.49
CA LEU A 49 8.08 -16.46 10.68
C LEU A 49 7.73 -15.19 9.92
N SER A 50 7.13 -15.30 8.73
CA SER A 50 6.66 -14.13 7.98
C SER A 50 5.53 -13.42 8.71
N ALA A 51 4.53 -14.18 9.21
CA ALA A 51 3.43 -13.63 10.00
C ALA A 51 3.93 -12.98 11.29
N LEU A 52 4.91 -13.63 11.93
CA LEU A 52 5.54 -13.14 13.14
C LEU A 52 6.36 -11.85 12.88
N ALA A 53 7.10 -11.78 11.76
CA ALA A 53 7.82 -10.57 11.37
C ALA A 53 6.88 -9.38 11.14
N ILE A 54 5.71 -9.63 10.53
CA ILE A 54 4.66 -8.60 10.37
C ILE A 54 4.13 -8.18 11.74
N ALA A 55 3.80 -9.13 12.62
CA ALA A 55 3.28 -8.83 13.94
C ALA A 55 4.25 -7.96 14.72
N VAL A 56 5.53 -8.34 14.81
CA VAL A 56 6.57 -7.53 15.46
C VAL A 56 6.68 -6.16 14.81
N ALA A 57 6.74 -6.07 13.48
CA ALA A 57 6.86 -4.79 12.79
C ALA A 57 5.74 -3.79 13.16
N VAL A 58 4.52 -4.28 13.35
CA VAL A 58 3.34 -3.44 13.67
C VAL A 58 3.18 -3.19 15.17
N THR A 59 3.69 -4.08 16.02
CA THR A 59 3.56 -3.94 17.49
C THR A 59 4.76 -3.30 18.17
N THR A 60 5.92 -3.26 17.52
CA THR A 60 7.10 -2.58 18.06
C THR A 60 6.84 -1.08 18.12
N ASP A 61 7.04 -0.48 19.31
CA ASP A 61 6.88 0.95 19.54
C ASP A 61 5.52 1.51 19.06
N LEU A 62 4.41 0.90 19.51
CA LEU A 62 3.03 1.35 19.21
C LEU A 62 2.79 2.83 19.54
N GLY A 63 3.54 3.39 20.49
CA GLY A 63 3.46 4.80 20.86
C GLY A 63 4.20 5.75 19.91
N SER A 64 4.90 5.23 18.88
CA SER A 64 5.77 6.02 18.00
C SER A 64 6.75 6.90 18.77
N THR A 65 7.29 6.39 19.88
CA THR A 65 8.13 7.17 20.79
C THR A 65 9.52 7.44 20.19
N HIS A 66 9.98 6.57 19.29
CA HIS A 66 11.27 6.68 18.63
C HIS A 66 11.09 7.11 17.17
N VAL A 67 11.62 8.30 16.84
CA VAL A 67 11.48 8.90 15.50
C VAL A 67 12.84 9.28 14.90
N TRP A 68 12.95 9.18 13.58
CA TRP A 68 14.07 9.70 12.79
C TRP A 68 13.56 10.73 11.80
N HIS A 69 14.00 11.99 11.93
CA HIS A 69 13.53 13.11 11.11
C HIS A 69 11.99 13.14 10.90
N SER A 70 11.23 12.94 11.98
CA SER A 70 9.76 12.85 12.04
C SER A 70 9.10 11.55 11.56
N ILE A 71 9.88 10.56 11.13
CA ILE A 71 9.37 9.24 10.72
C ILE A 71 9.52 8.25 11.89
N PRO A 72 8.46 7.54 12.31
CA PRO A 72 8.57 6.51 13.33
C PRO A 72 9.57 5.42 12.92
N LEU A 73 10.48 5.05 13.83
CA LEU A 73 11.54 4.09 13.54
C LEU A 73 10.98 2.70 13.19
N HIS A 74 9.89 2.27 13.83
CA HIS A 74 9.23 0.99 13.51
C HIS A 74 8.73 0.93 12.05
N ALA A 75 8.29 2.06 11.49
CA ALA A 75 7.82 2.11 10.11
C ALA A 75 9.00 1.95 9.13
N LEU A 76 10.15 2.53 9.45
CA LEU A 76 11.38 2.36 8.66
C LEU A 76 11.90 0.92 8.72
N THR A 77 11.90 0.29 9.89
CA THR A 77 12.38 -1.09 10.04
C THR A 77 11.40 -2.13 9.49
N ALA A 78 10.12 -1.76 9.29
CA ALA A 78 9.13 -2.58 8.59
C ALA A 78 9.33 -2.62 7.06
N VAL A 79 10.05 -1.67 6.45
CA VAL A 79 10.29 -1.64 4.99
C VAL A 79 10.95 -2.94 4.47
N PRO A 80 12.04 -3.43 5.09
CA PRO A 80 12.60 -4.73 4.77
C PRO A 80 11.62 -5.90 4.88
N VAL A 81 10.66 -5.84 5.81
CA VAL A 81 9.62 -6.88 5.96
C VAL A 81 8.72 -6.89 4.73
N GLY A 82 8.23 -5.72 4.31
CA GLY A 82 7.46 -5.59 3.07
C GLY A 82 8.22 -6.13 1.85
N ALA A 83 9.49 -5.76 1.71
CA ALA A 83 10.35 -6.27 0.64
C ALA A 83 10.53 -7.80 0.70
N GLY A 84 10.75 -8.36 1.89
CA GLY A 84 10.88 -9.80 2.12
C GLY A 84 9.62 -10.56 1.72
N LEU A 85 8.42 -10.05 2.05
CA LEU A 85 7.15 -10.65 1.64
C LEU A 85 7.01 -10.72 0.11
N TYR A 86 7.38 -9.63 -0.60
CA TYR A 86 7.41 -9.62 -2.07
C TYR A 86 8.45 -10.57 -2.65
N LEU A 87 9.63 -10.67 -2.01
CA LEU A 87 10.67 -11.63 -2.41
C LEU A 87 10.18 -13.06 -2.26
N ILE A 88 9.55 -13.40 -1.13
CA ILE A 88 8.95 -14.72 -0.89
C ILE A 88 7.90 -15.02 -1.96
N ALA A 89 6.98 -14.08 -2.23
CA ALA A 89 5.97 -14.22 -3.29
C ALA A 89 6.57 -14.46 -4.68
N LYS A 90 7.69 -13.79 -4.99
CA LYS A 90 8.39 -13.98 -6.27
C LYS A 90 9.11 -15.33 -6.34
N ARG A 91 9.59 -15.83 -5.21
CA ARG A 91 10.35 -17.07 -5.10
C ARG A 91 9.47 -18.31 -5.01
N THR A 92 8.23 -18.19 -4.54
CA THR A 92 7.22 -19.24 -4.68
C THR A 92 6.91 -19.47 -6.15
N LYS A 93 7.63 -20.41 -6.77
CA LYS A 93 7.45 -20.91 -8.14
C LYS A 93 6.96 -22.35 -8.05
N ALA A 94 5.80 -22.64 -8.60
CA ALA A 94 5.38 -24.03 -8.84
C ALA A 94 4.53 -24.08 -10.12
N PRO A 95 4.40 -25.27 -10.75
CA PRO A 95 3.44 -25.50 -11.82
C PRO A 95 2.04 -25.10 -11.35
N ASP A 96 1.23 -24.62 -12.28
CA ASP A 96 -0.09 -23.98 -12.12
C ASP A 96 -1.06 -24.82 -11.25
N THR A 97 -0.86 -24.75 -9.94
CA THR A 97 -1.64 -25.42 -8.91
C THR A 97 -2.31 -24.32 -8.10
N GLU A 98 -3.63 -24.41 -7.93
CA GLU A 98 -4.44 -23.35 -7.33
C GLU A 98 -3.90 -22.87 -5.97
N GLY A 99 -3.39 -23.79 -5.14
CA GLY A 99 -2.83 -23.47 -3.82
C GLY A 99 -1.60 -22.55 -3.86
N VAL A 100 -0.76 -22.64 -4.89
CA VAL A 100 0.46 -21.81 -5.01
C VAL A 100 0.11 -20.39 -5.46
N ASN A 101 -0.92 -20.24 -6.29
CA ASN A 101 -1.46 -18.93 -6.67
C ASN A 101 -2.05 -18.20 -5.45
N VAL A 102 -2.73 -18.92 -4.55
CA VAL A 102 -3.24 -18.36 -3.28
C VAL A 102 -2.11 -17.92 -2.37
N GLY A 103 -1.08 -18.74 -2.17
CA GLY A 103 0.07 -18.39 -1.31
C GLY A 103 0.81 -17.15 -1.82
N ARG A 104 1.09 -17.08 -3.12
CA ARG A 104 1.72 -15.91 -3.75
C ARG A 104 0.84 -14.65 -3.60
N ALA A 105 -0.47 -14.79 -3.82
CA ALA A 105 -1.41 -13.69 -3.62
C ALA A 105 -1.37 -13.20 -2.18
N ALA A 106 -1.46 -14.09 -1.19
CA ALA A 106 -1.44 -13.76 0.23
C ALA A 106 -0.20 -12.95 0.62
N TYR A 107 0.99 -13.37 0.19
CA TYR A 107 2.23 -12.61 0.44
C TYR A 107 2.25 -11.23 -0.21
N THR A 108 1.78 -11.11 -1.47
CA THR A 108 1.72 -9.79 -2.11
C THR A 108 0.68 -8.87 -1.47
N TRP A 109 -0.45 -9.41 -1.00
CA TRP A 109 -1.44 -8.64 -0.24
C TRP A 109 -0.91 -8.21 1.12
N ALA A 110 -0.23 -9.10 1.84
CA ALA A 110 0.43 -8.78 3.10
C ALA A 110 1.51 -7.70 2.90
N GLY A 111 2.32 -7.81 1.85
CA GLY A 111 3.33 -6.81 1.49
C GLY A 111 2.73 -5.45 1.12
N SER A 112 1.66 -5.44 0.32
CA SER A 112 0.91 -4.22 -0.01
C SER A 112 0.25 -3.58 1.21
N GLY A 113 -0.38 -4.38 2.07
CA GLY A 113 -1.01 -3.90 3.30
C GLY A 113 0.00 -3.33 4.28
N LEU A 114 1.13 -4.01 4.47
CA LEU A 114 2.21 -3.51 5.30
C LEU A 114 2.81 -2.21 4.74
N MET A 115 3.02 -2.11 3.42
CA MET A 115 3.47 -0.87 2.80
C MET A 115 2.45 0.26 2.97
N ALA A 116 1.16 -0.03 2.86
CA ALA A 116 0.09 0.94 3.12
C ALA A 116 0.14 1.46 4.56
N TRP A 117 0.37 0.57 5.53
CA TRP A 117 0.56 0.92 6.94
C TRP A 117 1.85 1.72 7.17
N ILE A 118 2.97 1.33 6.57
CA ILE A 118 4.23 2.10 6.64
C ILE A 118 4.01 3.53 6.12
N LEU A 119 3.32 3.69 4.99
CA LEU A 119 3.00 5.00 4.43
C LEU A 119 2.04 5.78 5.32
N PHE A 120 1.15 5.13 6.06
CA PHE A 120 0.28 5.76 7.03
C PHE A 120 1.07 6.34 8.21
N GLU A 121 1.99 5.57 8.78
CA GLU A 121 2.84 5.99 9.90
C GLU A 121 3.89 7.04 9.50
N ALA A 122 4.51 6.87 8.32
CA ALA A 122 5.63 7.68 7.88
C ALA A 122 5.24 9.00 7.20
N THR A 123 3.97 9.19 6.84
CA THR A 123 3.52 10.35 6.07
C THR A 123 2.70 11.31 6.94
N PRO A 124 2.95 12.62 6.90
CA PRO A 124 2.10 13.59 7.59
C PRO A 124 0.62 13.44 7.19
N ALA A 125 -0.28 13.62 8.16
CA ALA A 125 -1.70 13.26 8.02
C ALA A 125 -2.42 13.79 6.75
N PRO A 126 -2.17 15.03 6.26
CA PRO A 126 -2.76 15.52 5.01
C PRO A 126 -2.34 14.74 3.76
N TRP A 127 -1.15 14.16 3.77
CA TRP A 127 -0.50 13.55 2.60
C TRP A 127 -0.69 12.03 2.51
N ILE A 128 -1.29 11.39 3.51
CA ILE A 128 -1.52 9.93 3.54
C ILE A 128 -2.33 9.44 2.33
N GLY A 129 -3.42 10.13 1.97
CA GLY A 129 -4.21 9.75 0.79
C GLY A 129 -3.39 9.88 -0.51
N VAL A 130 -2.50 10.88 -0.58
CA VAL A 130 -1.60 11.09 -1.72
C VAL A 130 -0.53 9.99 -1.79
N SER A 131 0.05 9.58 -0.67
CA SER A 131 1.06 8.50 -0.67
C SER A 131 0.44 7.16 -1.08
N TRP A 132 -0.78 6.85 -0.63
CA TRP A 132 -1.51 5.66 -1.07
C TRP A 132 -1.86 5.66 -2.56
N ILE A 133 -2.29 6.79 -3.14
CA ILE A 133 -2.58 6.83 -4.58
C ILE A 133 -1.30 6.69 -5.41
N VAL A 134 -0.19 7.28 -4.97
CA VAL A 134 1.13 7.09 -5.63
C VAL A 134 1.54 5.63 -5.58
N PHE A 135 1.35 4.97 -4.44
CA PHE A 135 1.65 3.55 -4.30
C PHE A 135 0.74 2.67 -5.19
N ALA A 136 -0.56 2.97 -5.26
CA ALA A 136 -1.49 2.30 -6.18
C ALA A 136 -1.04 2.43 -7.64
N ILE A 137 -0.57 3.60 -8.05
CA ILE A 137 0.00 3.84 -9.39
C ILE A 137 1.25 2.98 -9.62
N ALA A 138 2.16 2.92 -8.63
CA ALA A 138 3.35 2.08 -8.71
C ALA A 138 2.99 0.59 -8.87
N LEU A 139 2.02 0.09 -8.10
CA LEU A 139 1.52 -1.29 -8.23
C LEU A 139 0.93 -1.54 -9.62
N ALA A 140 0.15 -0.60 -10.17
CA ALA A 140 -0.39 -0.71 -11.52
C ALA A 140 0.71 -0.76 -12.60
N PHE A 141 1.78 0.03 -12.44
CA PHE A 141 2.94 -0.02 -13.33
C PHE A 141 3.69 -1.36 -13.23
N VAL A 142 3.94 -1.84 -12.02
CA VAL A 142 4.60 -3.13 -11.79
C VAL A 142 3.75 -4.25 -12.37
N MET A 143 2.44 -4.26 -12.10
CA MET A 143 1.47 -5.19 -12.67
C MET A 143 1.60 -5.29 -14.19
N ARG A 144 1.65 -4.15 -14.88
CA ARG A 144 1.82 -4.11 -16.34
C ARG A 144 3.16 -4.68 -16.80
N ARG A 145 4.24 -4.42 -16.06
CA ARG A 145 5.59 -4.91 -16.39
C ARG A 145 5.71 -6.43 -16.24
N ILE A 146 5.12 -7.00 -15.19
CA ILE A 146 5.28 -8.43 -14.86
C ILE A 146 4.03 -9.27 -15.16
N GLN A 147 2.98 -8.65 -15.68
CA GLN A 147 1.68 -9.25 -16.03
C GLN A 147 1.03 -10.07 -14.89
N TYR A 148 1.16 -9.60 -13.65
CA TYR A 148 0.59 -10.27 -12.47
C TYR A 148 -0.70 -9.58 -12.01
N ASN A 149 -1.84 -10.07 -12.53
CA ASN A 149 -3.18 -9.49 -12.33
C ASN A 149 -3.58 -9.21 -10.87
N PRO A 150 -3.23 -10.02 -9.86
CA PRO A 150 -3.61 -9.74 -8.47
C PRO A 150 -3.13 -8.37 -7.95
N LEU A 151 -2.06 -7.80 -8.50
CA LEU A 151 -1.62 -6.43 -8.16
C LEU A 151 -2.60 -5.35 -8.62
N ALA A 152 -3.40 -5.61 -9.65
CA ALA A 152 -4.44 -4.67 -10.09
C ALA A 152 -5.51 -4.50 -8.99
N TRP A 153 -5.91 -5.61 -8.35
CA TRP A 153 -6.85 -5.57 -7.23
C TRP A 153 -6.27 -4.83 -6.02
N GLN A 154 -4.98 -5.00 -5.73
CA GLN A 154 -4.28 -4.28 -4.67
C GLN A 154 -4.22 -2.77 -4.95
N ALA A 155 -3.94 -2.39 -6.20
CA ALA A 155 -3.97 -0.98 -6.63
C ALA A 155 -5.37 -0.38 -6.49
N ASN A 156 -6.43 -1.11 -6.88
CA ASN A 156 -7.81 -0.67 -6.73
C ASN A 156 -8.21 -0.49 -5.26
N ALA A 157 -7.82 -1.42 -4.38
CA ALA A 157 -8.08 -1.33 -2.95
C ALA A 157 -7.40 -0.10 -2.32
N LEU A 158 -6.15 0.18 -2.69
CA LEU A 158 -5.42 1.38 -2.23
C LEU A 158 -6.01 2.68 -2.80
N SER A 159 -6.44 2.67 -4.06
CA SER A 159 -7.15 3.79 -4.68
C SER A 159 -8.44 4.10 -3.92
N ALA A 160 -9.23 3.07 -3.60
CA ALA A 160 -10.44 3.22 -2.78
C ALA A 160 -10.12 3.75 -1.37
N ALA A 161 -9.06 3.25 -0.71
CA ALA A 161 -8.62 3.76 0.58
C ALA A 161 -8.22 5.24 0.52
N ALA A 162 -7.52 5.66 -0.54
CA ALA A 162 -7.16 7.06 -0.78
C ALA A 162 -8.40 7.95 -0.97
N VAL A 163 -9.43 7.46 -1.69
CA VAL A 163 -10.74 8.15 -1.82
C VAL A 163 -11.40 8.32 -0.45
N VAL A 164 -11.49 7.25 0.34
CA VAL A 164 -12.09 7.30 1.68
C VAL A 164 -11.34 8.29 2.58
N ARG A 165 -10.01 8.26 2.55
CA ARG A 165 -9.18 9.22 3.30
C ARG A 165 -9.42 10.66 2.86
N ALA A 166 -9.53 10.89 1.55
CA ALA A 166 -9.83 12.21 1.03
C ALA A 166 -11.19 12.72 1.54
N PHE A 167 -12.23 11.89 1.48
CA PHE A 167 -13.59 12.22 1.97
C PHE A 167 -13.65 12.47 3.47
N THR A 168 -13.04 11.61 4.27
CA THR A 168 -13.17 11.63 5.73
C THR A 168 -12.21 12.60 6.43
N PHE A 169 -11.07 12.90 5.81
CA PHE A 169 -10.03 13.73 6.41
C PHE A 169 -9.66 14.94 5.56
N ASN A 170 -9.30 14.76 4.28
CA ASN A 170 -8.73 15.88 3.51
C ASN A 170 -9.72 17.03 3.29
N TYR A 171 -11.04 16.79 3.21
CA TYR A 171 -12.01 17.88 3.11
C TYR A 171 -12.15 18.73 4.37
N THR A 172 -11.80 18.20 5.54
CA THR A 172 -11.90 18.91 6.81
C THR A 172 -10.69 19.81 7.06
N LEU A 173 -9.65 19.71 6.24
CA LEU A 173 -8.45 20.55 6.33
C LEU A 173 -8.79 22.02 6.06
N GLN A 174 -8.31 22.89 6.95
CA GLN A 174 -8.39 24.35 6.85
C GLN A 174 -7.00 25.00 6.66
N GLU A 175 -5.95 24.19 6.75
CA GLU A 175 -4.56 24.63 6.65
C GLU A 175 -4.20 25.09 5.23
N LYS A 176 -3.31 26.07 5.15
CA LYS A 176 -2.72 26.55 3.90
C LYS A 176 -1.29 26.04 3.76
N SER A 177 -0.91 25.74 2.53
CA SER A 177 0.46 25.49 2.13
C SER A 177 1.31 26.76 2.24
N TRP A 178 2.63 26.59 2.15
CA TRP A 178 3.61 27.68 2.12
C TRP A 178 3.35 28.70 0.98
N ALA A 179 2.77 28.25 -0.13
CA ALA A 179 2.42 29.09 -1.28
C ALA A 179 1.04 29.77 -1.14
N GLY A 180 0.37 29.63 0.01
CA GLY A 180 -0.93 30.24 0.29
C GLY A 180 -2.15 29.46 -0.22
N PHE A 181 -1.95 28.37 -0.97
CA PHE A 181 -3.04 27.49 -1.43
C PHE A 181 -3.54 26.59 -0.31
N SER A 182 -4.84 26.32 -0.28
CA SER A 182 -5.47 25.33 0.61
C SER A 182 -4.81 23.95 0.48
N LEU A 183 -4.41 23.31 1.59
CA LEU A 183 -3.86 21.95 1.55
C LEU A 183 -4.89 20.93 1.07
N ARG A 184 -6.18 21.17 1.34
CA ARG A 184 -7.29 20.40 0.78
C ARG A 184 -7.29 20.48 -0.74
N LEU A 185 -7.18 21.69 -1.31
CA LEU A 185 -7.10 21.89 -2.75
C LEU A 185 -5.99 21.04 -3.36
N ILE A 186 -4.79 21.10 -2.80
CA ILE A 186 -3.63 20.36 -3.33
C ILE A 186 -3.85 18.85 -3.20
N THR A 187 -4.13 18.36 -2.00
CA THR A 187 -4.13 16.92 -1.70
C THR A 187 -5.29 16.19 -2.37
N VAL A 188 -6.51 16.76 -2.34
CA VAL A 188 -7.69 16.17 -3.00
C VAL A 188 -7.51 16.16 -4.52
N SER A 189 -6.94 17.23 -5.10
CA SER A 189 -6.66 17.28 -6.54
C SER A 189 -5.65 16.23 -6.96
N LEU A 190 -4.59 16.01 -6.17
CA LEU A 190 -3.60 14.96 -6.44
C LEU A 190 -4.21 13.56 -6.37
N VAL A 191 -5.07 13.29 -5.37
CA VAL A 191 -5.80 12.02 -5.26
C VAL A 191 -6.71 11.82 -6.47
N ALA A 192 -7.52 12.81 -6.83
CA ALA A 192 -8.40 12.74 -7.99
C ALA A 192 -7.63 12.54 -9.31
N ALA A 193 -6.52 13.25 -9.51
CA ALA A 193 -5.65 13.09 -10.68
C ALA A 193 -5.07 11.67 -10.76
N GLY A 194 -4.63 11.11 -9.62
CA GLY A 194 -4.13 9.74 -9.56
C GLY A 194 -5.20 8.70 -9.87
N ILE A 195 -6.43 8.90 -9.38
CA ILE A 195 -7.58 8.04 -9.70
C ILE A 195 -7.92 8.10 -11.20
N TYR A 196 -7.92 9.30 -11.79
CA TYR A 196 -8.10 9.46 -13.24
C TYR A 196 -7.02 8.74 -14.04
N PHE A 197 -5.77 8.84 -13.59
CA PHE A 197 -4.66 8.14 -14.21
C PHE A 197 -4.87 6.61 -14.15
N LEU A 198 -5.26 6.08 -12.99
CA LEU A 198 -5.57 4.66 -12.82
C LEU A 198 -6.75 4.22 -13.69
N SER A 199 -7.82 5.01 -13.80
CA SER A 199 -8.95 4.73 -14.68
C SER A 199 -8.53 4.57 -16.15
N ARG A 200 -7.67 5.46 -16.65
CA ARG A 200 -7.25 5.46 -18.08
C ARG A 200 -6.17 4.43 -18.39
N LYS A 201 -5.41 3.98 -17.39
CA LYS A 201 -4.20 3.17 -17.61
C LYS A 201 -4.24 1.83 -16.86
N ALA A 202 -4.78 1.71 -15.66
CA ALA A 202 -4.52 0.56 -14.80
C ALA A 202 -5.45 -0.66 -14.98
N VAL A 203 -6.37 -0.64 -15.94
CA VAL A 203 -7.52 -1.55 -15.89
C VAL A 203 -7.15 -3.02 -16.17
N ALA A 204 -7.59 -3.90 -15.27
CA ALA A 204 -7.47 -5.35 -15.32
C ALA A 204 -8.07 -5.95 -16.61
N ARG A 205 -7.62 -7.14 -17.02
CA ARG A 205 -7.88 -7.70 -18.36
C ARG A 205 -9.29 -8.28 -18.57
N ASP A 206 -10.10 -8.43 -17.51
CA ASP A 206 -11.46 -8.94 -17.65
C ASP A 206 -12.42 -7.80 -18.03
N ALA A 207 -13.07 -7.91 -19.19
CA ALA A 207 -13.76 -6.80 -19.87
C ALA A 207 -14.91 -6.19 -19.06
N GLU A 208 -15.65 -7.00 -18.29
CA GLU A 208 -16.79 -6.51 -17.50
C GLU A 208 -16.32 -5.85 -16.21
N SER A 209 -15.50 -6.55 -15.41
CA SER A 209 -14.88 -6.02 -14.20
C SER A 209 -14.07 -4.75 -14.48
N ALA A 210 -13.33 -4.74 -15.59
CA ALA A 210 -12.58 -3.60 -16.10
C ALA A 210 -13.45 -2.36 -16.26
N ARG A 211 -14.61 -2.53 -16.91
CA ARG A 211 -15.54 -1.45 -17.21
C ARG A 211 -16.14 -0.86 -15.93
N VAL A 212 -16.59 -1.72 -15.02
CA VAL A 212 -17.12 -1.29 -13.70
C VAL A 212 -16.07 -0.52 -12.91
N ILE A 213 -14.84 -1.06 -12.81
CA ILE A 213 -13.74 -0.40 -12.10
C ILE A 213 -13.41 0.96 -12.73
N THR A 214 -13.37 1.04 -14.05
CA THR A 214 -13.10 2.29 -14.78
C THR A 214 -14.15 3.34 -14.44
N TYR A 215 -15.43 2.98 -14.50
CA TYR A 215 -16.54 3.87 -14.16
C TYR A 215 -16.48 4.33 -12.70
N LEU A 216 -16.20 3.42 -11.77
CA LEU A 216 -16.04 3.79 -10.35
C LEU A 216 -14.91 4.80 -10.17
N HIS A 217 -13.75 4.58 -10.81
CA HIS A 217 -12.64 5.52 -10.72
C HIS A 217 -12.99 6.89 -11.32
N THR A 218 -13.55 6.95 -12.54
CA THR A 218 -13.92 8.24 -13.15
C THR A 218 -14.98 8.97 -12.34
N PHE A 219 -15.98 8.23 -11.84
CA PHE A 219 -17.03 8.78 -11.00
C PHE A 219 -16.46 9.33 -9.69
N SER A 220 -15.63 8.56 -8.98
CA SER A 220 -14.97 9.00 -7.74
C SER A 220 -14.09 10.22 -7.97
N ALA A 221 -13.28 10.25 -9.04
CA ALA A 221 -12.43 11.40 -9.34
C ALA A 221 -13.27 12.66 -9.65
N THR A 222 -14.36 12.52 -10.40
CA THR A 222 -15.30 13.62 -10.70
C THR A 222 -16.00 14.10 -9.44
N ALA A 223 -16.48 13.18 -8.60
CA ALA A 223 -17.15 13.51 -7.35
C ALA A 223 -16.20 14.25 -6.40
N LEU A 224 -14.94 13.80 -6.29
CA LEU A 224 -13.92 14.49 -5.51
C LEU A 224 -13.71 15.92 -6.03
N LEU A 225 -13.47 16.10 -7.32
CA LEU A 225 -13.20 17.44 -7.82
C LEU A 225 -14.42 18.37 -7.78
N SER A 226 -15.62 17.83 -8.04
CA SER A 226 -16.89 18.55 -7.91
C SER A 226 -17.11 19.06 -6.48
N LEU A 227 -16.89 18.19 -5.48
CA LEU A 227 -17.00 18.57 -4.08
C LEU A 227 -15.90 19.55 -3.68
N LEU A 228 -14.70 19.38 -4.20
CA LEU A 228 -13.59 20.31 -3.96
C LEU A 228 -13.90 21.71 -4.49
N ALA A 229 -14.48 21.81 -5.69
CA ALA A 229 -14.94 23.07 -6.25
C ALA A 229 -15.97 23.76 -5.34
N TRP A 230 -16.90 22.98 -4.77
CA TRP A 230 -17.87 23.50 -3.81
C TRP A 230 -17.21 24.07 -2.54
N TYR A 231 -16.18 23.40 -2.01
CA TYR A 231 -15.47 23.84 -0.81
C TYR A 231 -14.54 25.04 -1.04
N GLU A 232 -14.00 25.20 -2.25
CA GLU A 232 -12.98 26.22 -2.55
C GLU A 232 -13.55 27.45 -3.28
N ALA A 233 -14.75 27.39 -3.86
CA ALA A 233 -15.34 28.54 -4.54
C ALA A 233 -15.94 29.54 -3.53
N PRO A 234 -15.40 30.78 -3.44
CA PRO A 234 -16.17 31.89 -2.89
C PRO A 234 -17.38 32.09 -3.81
N SER A 235 -18.54 32.38 -3.23
CA SER A 235 -19.90 32.31 -3.81
C SER A 235 -20.16 32.84 -5.24
N GLY A 236 -19.21 33.51 -5.91
CA GLY A 236 -19.34 33.98 -7.30
C GLY A 236 -18.67 33.13 -8.39
N TRP A 237 -17.61 32.35 -8.11
CA TRP A 237 -16.83 31.67 -9.18
C TRP A 237 -17.26 30.23 -9.47
N LEU A 238 -18.19 29.71 -8.67
CA LEU A 238 -18.63 28.32 -8.70
C LEU A 238 -19.18 27.91 -10.08
N VAL A 239 -19.92 28.80 -10.75
CA VAL A 239 -20.52 28.55 -12.08
C VAL A 239 -19.45 28.36 -13.17
N ALA A 240 -18.38 29.15 -13.13
CA ALA A 240 -17.28 29.03 -14.10
C ALA A 240 -16.50 27.72 -13.90
N VAL A 241 -16.32 27.28 -12.66
CA VAL A 241 -15.68 26.00 -12.35
C VAL A 241 -16.54 24.84 -12.84
N TRP A 242 -17.86 24.88 -12.62
CA TRP A 242 -18.79 23.87 -13.17
C TRP A 242 -18.76 23.81 -14.70
N ALA A 243 -18.70 24.97 -15.37
CA ALA A 243 -18.62 25.03 -16.84
C ALA A 243 -17.33 24.40 -17.38
N ILE A 244 -16.19 24.61 -16.71
CA ILE A 244 -14.92 23.97 -17.07
C ILE A 244 -14.99 22.46 -16.80
N PHE A 245 -15.57 22.04 -15.67
CA PHE A 245 -15.77 20.62 -15.36
C PHE A 245 -16.58 19.89 -16.43
N ALA A 246 -17.69 20.49 -16.86
CA ALA A 246 -18.55 19.93 -17.92
C ALA A 246 -17.85 19.85 -19.29
N LEU A 247 -16.84 20.69 -19.53
CA LEU A 247 -16.04 20.68 -20.77
C LEU A 247 -14.93 19.62 -20.77
N VAL A 248 -14.43 19.24 -19.59
CA VAL A 248 -13.31 18.29 -19.43
C VAL A 248 -13.78 16.85 -19.25
N LEU A 249 -15.01 16.66 -18.76
CA LEU A 249 -15.67 15.37 -18.56
C LEU A 249 -16.05 14.73 -19.92
#